data_AF-A0A3A8IB33-F1
#
_entry.id   AF-A0A3A8IB33-F1
#
_cell.length_a   1.000
_cell.length_b   1.000
_cell.length_c   1.000
_cell.angle_alpha   90.00
_cell.angle_beta   90.00
_cell.angle_gamma   90.00
#
_symmetry.space_group_name_H-M   'P 1'
#
loop_
_entity.id
_entity.type
_entity.pdbx_description
1 polymer ?
#
loop_
_entity_poly.entity_id
_entity_poly.type
_entity_poly.pdbx_seq_one_letter_code
_entity_poly.pdbx_strand_id
1 'polypeptide(L)'
;MSGPTNRVAPRRHLPAGYERDDNRPDVFDPALKHHDAAFIKGPPRFEDPAEAARFREARARILRRCLAGIGRMPVGEQVVARGSVVLELWYGERARPAKDIDLVVTPAAVGPNSSEGQRLMAELTRAVTEALRLEGTELDPASIPVDGIWTYERAEGRRLTFPWTWEGRVRDSVQVDVVFNEQLFGAPLRHTVEGVEVQVATPEESLAWKLLWLANDLWPQGKDLYDAVLLAENTRLTPGFLQRVFDAKQGQWHESVNTGTFETASQVDWPNFVLEHPTLAGGTLDEFRARLERALQRGV
;
A
#
# COMPACT_ATOMS: atom_id res chain seq x y z
N MET A 1 0.30 34.31 -42.95
CA MET A 1 1.69 34.27 -42.46
C MET A 1 1.68 34.60 -40.98
N SER A 2 2.35 33.75 -40.19
CA SER A 2 2.79 33.91 -38.80
C SER A 2 1.72 33.92 -37.70
N GLY A 3 1.44 32.73 -37.15
CA GLY A 3 0.82 32.58 -35.84
C GLY A 3 1.83 32.83 -34.72
N PRO A 4 1.42 33.39 -33.57
CA PRO A 4 2.25 33.45 -32.39
C PRO A 4 1.91 32.27 -31.47
N THR A 5 2.84 31.31 -31.46
CA THR A 5 3.25 30.47 -30.33
C THR A 5 2.64 30.84 -28.97
N ASN A 6 1.49 30.22 -28.65
CA ASN A 6 1.09 30.12 -27.26
C ASN A 6 2.10 29.25 -26.51
N ARG A 7 2.68 29.83 -25.45
CA ARG A 7 3.59 29.17 -24.52
C ARG A 7 2.99 27.81 -24.09
N VAL A 8 3.76 26.76 -24.32
CA VAL A 8 3.54 25.44 -23.73
C VAL A 8 3.38 25.62 -22.21
N ALA A 9 2.25 25.17 -21.66
CA ALA A 9 1.99 25.17 -20.23
C ALA A 9 3.18 24.53 -19.48
N PRO A 10 3.50 24.94 -18.23
CA PRO A 10 4.58 24.32 -17.48
C PRO A 10 4.34 22.81 -17.43
N ARG A 11 5.38 22.03 -17.78
CA ARG A 11 5.31 20.56 -17.80
C ARG A 11 4.72 20.10 -16.47
N ARG A 12 3.57 19.41 -16.52
CA ARG A 12 3.04 18.70 -15.35
C ARG A 12 4.16 17.80 -14.83
N HIS A 13 4.62 18.01 -13.60
CA HIS A 13 5.64 17.16 -12.99
C HIS A 13 4.99 15.84 -12.59
N LEU A 14 5.07 14.86 -13.49
CA LEU A 14 4.63 13.48 -13.23
C LEU A 14 5.61 12.80 -12.25
N PRO A 15 5.15 11.81 -11.48
CA PRO A 15 6.02 10.92 -10.71
C PRO A 15 7.10 10.28 -11.59
N ALA A 16 8.29 10.03 -11.05
CA ALA A 16 9.39 9.37 -11.75
C ALA A 16 9.03 7.95 -12.20
N GLY A 17 8.22 7.24 -11.41
CA GLY A 17 7.69 5.93 -11.75
C GLY A 17 6.53 5.94 -12.76
N TYR A 18 6.08 7.11 -13.23
CA TYR A 18 5.01 7.19 -14.23
C TYR A 18 5.53 6.80 -15.61
N GLU A 19 5.06 5.66 -16.12
CA GLU A 19 5.26 5.26 -17.52
C GLU A 19 4.02 5.60 -18.34
N ARG A 20 4.21 6.32 -19.45
CA ARG A 20 3.12 6.64 -20.36
C ARG A 20 2.65 5.37 -21.09
N ASP A 21 1.36 5.11 -21.00
CA ASP A 21 0.64 4.06 -21.71
C ASP A 21 -0.75 4.61 -22.06
N ASP A 22 -0.98 4.83 -23.35
CA ASP A 22 -2.22 5.43 -23.86
C ASP A 22 -3.38 4.41 -23.85
N ASN A 23 -3.11 3.13 -23.59
CA ASN A 23 -4.13 2.08 -23.49
C ASN A 23 -4.66 1.88 -22.06
N ARG A 24 -4.05 2.54 -21.07
CA ARG A 24 -4.42 2.44 -19.66
C ARG A 24 -4.89 3.80 -19.15
N PRO A 25 -6.00 3.87 -18.39
CA PRO A 25 -6.44 5.12 -17.79
C PRO A 25 -5.41 5.60 -16.76
N ASP A 26 -5.27 6.92 -16.64
CA ASP A 26 -4.61 7.53 -15.50
C ASP A 26 -5.52 7.43 -14.28
N VAL A 27 -4.98 6.94 -13.16
CA VAL A 27 -5.67 6.77 -11.88
C VAL A 27 -5.01 7.67 -10.85
N PHE A 28 -5.82 8.49 -10.17
CA PHE A 28 -5.31 9.39 -9.13
C PHE A 28 -4.78 8.59 -7.95
N ASP A 29 -3.57 8.94 -7.51
CA ASP A 29 -2.94 8.37 -6.32
C ASP A 29 -2.74 9.47 -5.27
N PRO A 30 -3.51 9.46 -4.16
CA PRO A 30 -3.38 10.45 -3.10
C PRO A 30 -1.96 10.55 -2.51
N ALA A 31 -1.18 9.47 -2.51
CA ALA A 31 0.17 9.47 -1.95
C ALA A 31 1.15 10.36 -2.74
N LEU A 32 0.81 10.65 -4.00
CA LEU A 32 1.59 11.45 -4.93
C LEU A 32 1.08 12.88 -5.08
N LYS A 33 0.12 13.34 -4.24
CA LYS A 33 -0.53 14.66 -4.35
C LYS A 33 0.42 15.87 -4.32
N HIS A 34 1.64 15.70 -3.86
CA HIS A 34 2.70 16.73 -3.93
C HIS A 34 3.23 16.94 -5.37
N HIS A 35 2.88 16.06 -6.31
CA HIS A 35 3.04 16.24 -7.74
C HIS A 35 1.82 16.93 -8.35
N ASP A 36 2.04 17.84 -9.31
CA ASP A 36 0.97 18.51 -10.07
C ASP A 36 0.04 17.52 -10.80
N ALA A 37 0.58 16.35 -11.13
CA ALA A 37 -0.12 15.26 -11.80
C ALA A 37 0.12 13.94 -11.03
N ALA A 38 -0.53 13.83 -9.88
CA ALA A 38 -0.52 12.66 -8.99
C ALA A 38 -1.27 11.45 -9.58
N PHE A 39 -0.81 10.97 -10.74
CA PHE A 39 -1.41 9.86 -11.46
C PHE A 39 -0.44 8.68 -11.55
N ILE A 40 -1.00 7.49 -11.44
CA ILE A 40 -0.39 6.22 -11.85
C ILE A 40 -1.20 5.61 -13.00
N LYS A 41 -0.69 4.57 -13.64
CA LYS A 41 -1.47 3.82 -14.63
C LYS A 41 -2.38 2.80 -13.95
N GLY A 42 -3.68 2.83 -14.24
CA GLY A 42 -4.63 1.81 -13.80
C GLY A 42 -4.27 0.42 -14.34
N PRO A 43 -4.83 -0.69 -13.81
CA PRO A 43 -4.42 -2.04 -14.20
C PRO A 43 -4.62 -2.31 -15.71
N PRO A 44 -3.84 -3.23 -16.31
CA PRO A 44 -4.09 -3.69 -17.68
C PRO A 44 -5.52 -4.21 -17.85
N ARG A 45 -6.11 -3.93 -19.02
CA ARG A 45 -7.45 -4.40 -19.40
C ARG A 45 -7.33 -5.59 -20.33
N PHE A 46 -8.18 -6.57 -20.13
CA PHE A 46 -8.22 -7.82 -20.89
C PHE A 46 -9.64 -8.04 -21.39
N GLU A 47 -9.80 -8.40 -22.67
CA GLU A 47 -11.08 -8.79 -23.24
C GLU A 47 -11.48 -10.20 -22.77
N ASP A 48 -10.51 -11.11 -22.67
CA ASP A 48 -10.70 -12.48 -22.19
C ASP A 48 -10.58 -12.55 -20.64
N PRO A 49 -11.65 -12.94 -19.92
CA PRO A 49 -11.62 -13.13 -18.47
C PRO A 49 -10.59 -14.17 -18.00
N ALA A 50 -10.30 -15.21 -18.81
CA ALA A 50 -9.31 -16.23 -18.47
C ALA A 50 -7.89 -15.68 -18.55
N GLU A 51 -7.61 -14.85 -19.55
CA GLU A 51 -6.37 -14.10 -19.64
C GLU A 51 -6.19 -13.13 -18.46
N ALA A 52 -7.25 -12.40 -18.11
CA ALA A 52 -7.25 -11.52 -16.94
C ALA A 52 -6.92 -12.27 -15.65
N ALA A 53 -7.46 -13.49 -15.49
CA ALA A 53 -7.18 -14.34 -14.33
C ALA A 53 -5.72 -14.80 -14.28
N ARG A 54 -5.16 -15.26 -15.41
CA ARG A 54 -3.74 -15.66 -15.50
C ARG A 54 -2.79 -14.50 -15.21
N PHE A 55 -3.11 -13.29 -15.70
CA PHE A 55 -2.34 -12.09 -15.38
C PHE A 55 -2.38 -11.78 -13.87
N ARG A 56 -3.57 -11.80 -13.25
CA ARG A 56 -3.71 -11.57 -11.80
C ARG A 56 -2.90 -12.58 -10.98
N GLU A 57 -2.96 -13.86 -11.35
CA GLU A 57 -2.17 -14.91 -10.68
C GLU A 57 -0.67 -14.68 -10.85
N ALA A 58 -0.20 -14.34 -12.06
CA ALA A 58 1.19 -14.02 -12.31
C ALA A 58 1.66 -12.82 -11.48
N ARG A 59 0.85 -11.77 -11.39
CA ARG A 59 1.13 -10.58 -10.60
C ARG A 59 1.20 -10.89 -9.10
N ALA A 60 0.23 -11.64 -8.57
CA ALA A 60 0.24 -12.07 -7.16
C ALA A 60 1.46 -12.93 -6.84
N ARG A 61 1.86 -13.84 -7.75
CA ARG A 61 3.08 -14.63 -7.62
C ARG A 61 4.33 -13.75 -7.60
N ILE A 62 4.44 -12.78 -8.50
CA ILE A 62 5.59 -11.86 -8.54
C ILE A 62 5.70 -11.06 -7.25
N LEU A 63 4.59 -10.52 -6.72
CA LEU A 63 4.58 -9.80 -5.45
C LEU A 63 5.06 -10.69 -4.29
N ARG A 64 4.55 -11.93 -4.19
CA ARG A 64 5.01 -12.90 -3.17
C ARG A 64 6.50 -13.22 -3.31
N ARG A 65 6.99 -13.42 -4.54
CA ARG A 65 8.42 -13.69 -4.81
C ARG A 65 9.31 -12.51 -4.49
N CYS A 66 8.87 -11.28 -4.76
CA CYS A 66 9.59 -10.06 -4.37
C CYS A 66 9.65 -9.89 -2.84
N LEU A 67 8.52 -10.12 -2.15
CA LEU A 67 8.48 -10.09 -0.68
C LEU A 67 9.40 -11.15 -0.06
N ALA A 68 9.38 -12.38 -0.58
CA ALA A 68 10.31 -13.43 -0.18
C ALA A 68 11.77 -13.07 -0.51
N GLY A 69 12.02 -12.42 -1.65
CA GLY A 69 13.34 -11.90 -2.03
C GLY A 69 13.90 -10.91 -1.01
N ILE A 70 13.06 -10.00 -0.51
CA ILE A 70 13.39 -9.07 0.58
C ILE A 70 13.73 -9.86 1.86
N GLY A 71 12.91 -10.83 2.24
CA GLY A 71 13.14 -11.65 3.44
C GLY A 71 14.41 -12.50 3.42
N ARG A 72 14.92 -12.88 2.24
CA ARG A 72 16.19 -13.61 2.11
C ARG A 72 17.41 -12.75 2.39
N MET A 73 17.27 -11.44 2.30
CA MET A 73 18.38 -10.49 2.44
C MET A 73 18.42 -9.91 3.86
N PRO A 74 19.60 -9.49 4.36
CA PRO A 74 19.71 -8.85 5.69
C PRO A 74 18.79 -7.63 5.87
N VAL A 75 18.44 -6.93 4.79
CA VAL A 75 17.48 -5.81 4.82
C VAL A 75 16.07 -6.24 5.28
N GLY A 76 15.69 -7.51 5.09
CA GLY A 76 14.42 -8.05 5.57
C GLY A 76 14.26 -8.03 7.09
N GLU A 77 15.38 -7.98 7.83
CA GLU A 77 15.37 -7.81 9.29
C GLU A 77 15.12 -6.36 9.73
N GLN A 78 15.26 -5.40 8.81
CA GLN A 78 15.09 -3.96 9.07
C GLN A 78 13.75 -3.42 8.55
N VAL A 79 12.90 -4.28 7.98
CA VAL A 79 11.59 -3.88 7.45
C VAL A 79 10.49 -4.83 7.90
N VAL A 80 9.30 -4.28 8.07
CA VAL A 80 8.10 -5.02 8.46
C VAL A 80 7.04 -4.80 7.39
N ALA A 81 6.63 -5.88 6.73
CA ALA A 81 5.58 -5.81 5.72
C ALA A 81 4.22 -5.54 6.35
N ARG A 82 3.37 -4.80 5.63
CA ARG A 82 2.01 -4.46 6.04
C ARG A 82 1.09 -4.40 4.82
N GLY A 83 -0.13 -3.91 5.03
CA GLY A 83 -1.02 -3.55 3.94
C GLY A 83 -1.53 -4.76 3.17
N SER A 84 -1.78 -4.57 1.88
CA SER A 84 -2.59 -5.51 1.09
C SER A 84 -1.95 -6.89 0.93
N VAL A 85 -0.63 -6.94 0.76
CA VAL A 85 0.11 -8.20 0.65
C VAL A 85 0.02 -9.04 1.93
N VAL A 86 0.04 -8.41 3.11
CA VAL A 86 -0.08 -9.13 4.39
C VAL A 86 -1.51 -9.60 4.65
N LEU A 87 -2.51 -8.78 4.30
CA LEU A 87 -3.91 -9.20 4.40
C LEU A 87 -4.21 -10.42 3.52
N GLU A 88 -3.64 -10.47 2.32
CA GLU A 88 -3.77 -11.64 1.43
C GLU A 88 -3.15 -12.90 2.04
N LEU A 89 -2.01 -12.79 2.74
CA LEU A 89 -1.41 -13.92 3.45
C LEU A 89 -2.30 -14.46 4.56
N TRP A 90 -3.00 -13.59 5.29
CA TRP A 90 -3.85 -14.01 6.41
C TRP A 90 -5.24 -14.49 5.99
N TYR A 91 -5.83 -13.87 4.98
CA TYR A 91 -7.25 -14.03 4.66
C TYR A 91 -7.52 -14.62 3.27
N GLY A 92 -6.49 -14.85 2.45
CA GLY A 92 -6.62 -15.44 1.12
C GLY A 92 -7.65 -14.71 0.26
N GLU A 93 -8.60 -15.44 -0.31
CA GLU A 93 -9.65 -14.91 -1.19
C GLU A 93 -10.60 -13.91 -0.51
N ARG A 94 -10.63 -13.85 0.83
CA ARG A 94 -11.39 -12.83 1.56
C ARG A 94 -10.66 -11.49 1.60
N ALA A 95 -9.37 -11.44 1.32
CA ALA A 95 -8.68 -10.18 1.12
C ALA A 95 -8.86 -9.71 -0.32
N ARG A 96 -8.83 -8.39 -0.52
CA ARG A 96 -8.62 -7.85 -1.86
C ARG A 96 -7.22 -8.24 -2.37
N PRO A 97 -7.05 -8.48 -3.68
CA PRO A 97 -5.73 -8.76 -4.25
C PRO A 97 -4.71 -7.68 -3.89
N ALA A 98 -3.49 -8.11 -3.56
CA ALA A 98 -2.39 -7.20 -3.27
C ALA A 98 -2.03 -6.36 -4.50
N LYS A 99 -1.88 -5.05 -4.29
CA LYS A 99 -1.47 -4.12 -5.34
C LYS A 99 0.03 -3.80 -5.27
N ASP A 100 0.59 -3.82 -4.10
CA ASP A 100 1.89 -3.28 -3.75
C ASP A 100 2.50 -4.08 -2.58
N ILE A 101 3.77 -3.80 -2.29
CA ILE A 101 4.44 -4.24 -1.06
C ILE A 101 4.63 -3.00 -0.19
N ASP A 102 3.87 -2.90 0.89
CA ASP A 102 4.06 -1.85 1.90
C ASP A 102 5.04 -2.32 2.98
N LEU A 103 6.05 -1.52 3.28
CA LEU A 103 7.09 -1.78 4.26
C LEU A 103 7.17 -0.64 5.27
N VAL A 104 7.30 -0.98 6.55
CA VAL A 104 7.69 -0.04 7.62
C VAL A 104 9.14 -0.30 7.98
N VAL A 105 9.96 0.75 7.98
CA VAL A 105 11.36 0.66 8.41
C VAL A 105 11.46 0.58 9.92
N THR A 106 12.30 -0.32 10.40
CA THR A 106 12.62 -0.50 11.83
C THR A 106 14.13 -0.48 12.04
N PRO A 107 14.64 0.26 13.06
CA PRO A 107 13.90 1.05 14.03
C PRO A 107 13.37 2.38 13.46
N ALA A 108 12.33 2.94 14.10
CA ALA A 108 11.69 4.20 13.69
C ALA A 108 12.65 5.42 13.68
N ALA A 109 13.82 5.33 14.30
CA ALA A 109 14.83 6.39 14.25
C ALA A 109 15.51 6.52 12.87
N VAL A 110 15.43 5.48 12.01
CA VAL A 110 15.99 5.52 10.67
C VAL A 110 15.14 6.46 9.81
N GLY A 111 15.75 7.58 9.42
CA GLY A 111 15.15 8.55 8.49
C GLY A 111 15.54 8.27 7.04
N PRO A 112 14.74 8.71 6.06
CA PRO A 112 14.97 8.43 4.64
C PRO A 112 16.23 9.10 4.08
N ASN A 113 16.65 10.22 4.67
CA ASN A 113 17.85 10.96 4.27
C ASN A 113 19.10 10.57 5.07
N SER A 114 18.98 9.64 6.02
CA SER A 114 20.11 9.14 6.79
C SER A 114 20.97 8.18 5.93
N SER A 115 22.24 8.02 6.30
CA SER A 115 23.11 7.06 5.60
C SER A 115 22.60 5.61 5.70
N GLU A 116 21.90 5.29 6.79
CA GLU A 116 21.27 3.99 7.00
C GLU A 116 20.04 3.81 6.11
N GLY A 117 19.16 4.81 6.04
CA GLY A 117 18.01 4.80 5.14
C GLY A 117 18.40 4.68 3.66
N GLN A 118 19.46 5.39 3.23
CA GLN A 118 19.97 5.28 1.87
C GLN A 118 20.52 3.88 1.55
N ARG A 119 21.25 3.26 2.49
CA ARG A 119 21.73 1.87 2.33
C ARG A 119 20.56 0.90 2.28
N LEU A 120 19.57 1.05 3.16
CA LEU A 120 18.36 0.23 3.19
C LEU A 120 17.62 0.29 1.85
N MET A 121 17.43 1.48 1.28
CA MET A 121 16.78 1.63 -0.03
C MET A 121 17.57 0.91 -1.14
N ALA A 122 18.89 1.04 -1.17
CA ALA A 122 19.72 0.34 -2.15
C ALA A 122 19.65 -1.19 -2.01
N GLU A 123 19.60 -1.69 -0.76
CA GLU A 123 19.46 -3.12 -0.49
C GLU A 123 18.08 -3.67 -0.84
N LEU A 124 17.01 -2.91 -0.59
CA LEU A 124 15.65 -3.25 -1.05
C LEU A 124 15.59 -3.31 -2.58
N THR A 125 16.14 -2.30 -3.27
CA THR A 125 16.23 -2.31 -4.74
C THR A 125 16.93 -3.56 -5.23
N ARG A 126 18.09 -3.91 -4.66
CA ARG A 126 18.84 -5.12 -5.01
C ARG A 126 18.04 -6.40 -4.75
N ALA A 127 17.32 -6.49 -3.63
CA ALA A 127 16.55 -7.67 -3.28
C ALA A 127 15.39 -7.92 -4.26
N VAL A 128 14.70 -6.85 -4.66
CA VAL A 128 13.57 -6.94 -5.58
C VAL A 128 14.03 -7.16 -7.02
N THR A 129 15.10 -6.49 -7.49
CA THR A 129 15.64 -6.75 -8.83
C THR A 129 16.16 -8.18 -8.96
N GLU A 130 16.80 -8.74 -7.93
CA GLU A 130 17.22 -10.14 -7.93
C GLU A 130 16.02 -11.09 -7.97
N ALA A 131 14.95 -10.81 -7.22
CA ALA A 131 13.73 -11.60 -7.28
C ALA A 131 13.08 -11.56 -8.68
N LEU A 132 13.03 -10.39 -9.31
CA LEU A 132 12.50 -10.23 -10.67
C LEU A 132 13.39 -10.88 -11.73
N ARG A 133 14.72 -10.89 -11.54
CA ARG A 133 15.66 -11.59 -12.41
C ARG A 133 15.37 -13.10 -12.44
N LEU A 134 15.04 -13.68 -11.29
CA LEU A 134 14.62 -15.09 -11.20
C LEU A 134 13.29 -15.37 -11.91
N GLU A 135 12.45 -14.35 -12.11
CA GLU A 135 11.24 -14.39 -12.94
C GLU A 135 11.50 -14.11 -14.43
N GLY A 136 12.76 -13.96 -14.83
CA GLY A 136 13.13 -13.62 -16.21
C GLY A 136 12.99 -12.14 -16.57
N THR A 137 12.90 -11.26 -15.57
CA THR A 137 12.88 -9.80 -15.75
C THR A 137 14.21 -9.20 -15.31
N GLU A 138 15.07 -8.87 -16.27
CA GLU A 138 16.35 -8.19 -15.99
C GLU A 138 16.15 -6.68 -15.90
N LEU A 139 16.59 -6.07 -14.80
CA LEU A 139 16.51 -4.63 -14.54
C LEU A 139 17.85 -4.12 -14.04
N ASP A 140 18.26 -2.94 -14.48
CA ASP A 140 19.36 -2.21 -13.88
C ASP A 140 18.91 -1.62 -12.53
N PRO A 141 19.49 -2.02 -11.39
CA PRO A 141 19.14 -1.43 -10.10
C PRO A 141 19.30 0.09 -10.05
N ALA A 142 20.26 0.65 -10.80
CA ALA A 142 20.50 2.10 -10.84
C ALA A 142 19.43 2.87 -11.61
N SER A 143 18.63 2.19 -12.45
CA SER A 143 17.54 2.81 -13.21
C SER A 143 16.19 2.73 -12.51
N ILE A 144 16.10 2.11 -11.33
CA ILE A 144 14.82 1.98 -10.62
C ILE A 144 14.39 3.35 -10.09
N PRO A 145 13.24 3.89 -10.53
CA PRO A 145 12.76 5.17 -10.06
C PRO A 145 12.40 5.11 -8.58
N VAL A 146 12.74 6.20 -7.88
CA VAL A 146 12.37 6.45 -6.50
C VAL A 146 11.54 7.72 -6.46
N ASP A 147 10.29 7.61 -6.01
CA ASP A 147 9.43 8.75 -5.76
C ASP A 147 9.34 9.02 -4.26
N GLY A 148 9.29 10.30 -3.87
CA GLY A 148 8.75 10.65 -2.57
C GLY A 148 7.28 10.25 -2.54
N ILE A 149 6.81 9.68 -1.45
CA ILE A 149 5.39 9.45 -1.22
C ILE A 149 5.02 9.95 0.16
N TRP A 150 3.78 10.39 0.31
CA TRP A 150 3.21 10.72 1.59
C TRP A 150 2.05 9.76 1.84
N THR A 151 2.26 8.76 2.70
CA THR A 151 1.20 7.83 3.06
C THR A 151 0.15 8.59 3.85
N TYR A 152 -0.91 8.98 3.13
CA TYR A 152 -2.05 9.74 3.61
C TYR A 152 -1.69 11.01 4.40
N GLU A 153 -0.75 11.81 3.87
CA GLU A 153 -0.26 13.09 4.43
C GLU A 153 0.48 12.98 5.78
N ARG A 154 0.80 11.77 6.24
CA ARG A 154 1.26 11.55 7.64
C ARG A 154 2.70 11.12 7.78
N ALA A 155 3.21 10.34 6.84
CA ALA A 155 4.54 9.74 6.95
C ALA A 155 5.32 9.92 5.67
N GLU A 156 6.56 10.39 5.82
CA GLU A 156 7.49 10.50 4.72
C GLU A 156 7.88 9.09 4.27
N GLY A 157 7.55 8.76 3.02
CA GLY A 157 7.90 7.49 2.42
C GLY A 157 8.66 7.62 1.12
N ARG A 158 9.10 6.48 0.61
CA ARG A 158 9.69 6.34 -0.73
C ARG A 158 9.01 5.20 -1.47
N ARG A 159 8.64 5.41 -2.73
CA ARG A 159 8.13 4.36 -3.62
C ARG A 159 9.21 3.96 -4.60
N LEU A 160 9.52 2.67 -4.63
CA LEU A 160 10.29 2.03 -5.70
C LEU A 160 9.33 1.43 -6.71
N THR A 161 9.52 1.73 -8.00
CA THR A 161 8.67 1.18 -9.08
C THR A 161 9.48 0.32 -10.02
N PHE A 162 9.25 -0.99 -10.02
CA PHE A 162 9.99 -1.96 -10.83
C PHE A 162 9.13 -2.38 -12.02
N PRO A 163 9.48 -1.98 -13.26
CA PRO A 163 8.74 -2.41 -14.43
C PRO A 163 8.95 -3.91 -14.67
N TRP A 164 7.91 -4.59 -15.13
CA TRP A 164 7.99 -5.98 -15.59
C TRP A 164 7.03 -6.18 -16.77
N THR A 165 7.25 -7.25 -17.52
CA THR A 165 6.42 -7.57 -18.68
C THR A 165 5.90 -8.99 -18.57
N TRP A 166 4.58 -9.14 -18.53
CA TRP A 166 3.93 -10.45 -18.56
C TRP A 166 3.90 -10.98 -20.00
N GLU A 167 4.40 -12.20 -20.21
CA GLU A 167 4.44 -12.90 -21.50
C GLU A 167 5.06 -12.06 -22.63
N GLY A 168 6.01 -11.17 -22.31
CA GLY A 168 6.67 -10.29 -23.28
C GLY A 168 5.78 -9.23 -23.93
N ARG A 169 4.52 -9.07 -23.47
CA ARG A 169 3.53 -8.21 -24.14
C ARG A 169 2.78 -7.23 -23.23
N VAL A 170 2.44 -7.61 -21.99
CA VAL A 170 1.70 -6.71 -21.08
C VAL A 170 2.67 -6.08 -20.09
N ARG A 171 2.87 -4.76 -20.18
CA ARG A 171 3.66 -4.01 -19.22
C ARG A 171 2.88 -3.74 -17.95
N ASP A 172 3.53 -3.95 -16.82
CA ASP A 172 3.03 -3.53 -15.51
C ASP A 172 4.21 -3.20 -14.58
N SER A 173 3.93 -2.88 -13.32
CA SER A 173 4.95 -2.60 -12.31
C SER A 173 4.68 -3.30 -10.99
N VAL A 174 5.77 -3.66 -10.31
CA VAL A 174 5.78 -3.93 -8.88
C VAL A 174 6.10 -2.63 -8.17
N GLN A 175 5.25 -2.23 -7.23
CA GLN A 175 5.48 -1.08 -6.38
C GLN A 175 5.87 -1.55 -4.98
N VAL A 176 6.93 -0.96 -4.43
CA VAL A 176 7.36 -1.17 -3.05
C VAL A 176 7.38 0.18 -2.35
N ASP A 177 6.46 0.33 -1.40
CA ASP A 177 6.26 1.55 -0.63
C ASP A 177 6.94 1.40 0.72
N VAL A 178 7.88 2.28 1.00
CA VAL A 178 8.72 2.23 2.21
C VAL A 178 8.39 3.44 3.06
N VAL A 179 7.85 3.20 4.25
CA VAL A 179 7.51 4.22 5.23
C VAL A 179 8.61 4.29 6.29
N PHE A 180 9.15 5.50 6.48
CA PHE A 180 10.15 5.79 7.50
C PHE A 180 9.50 6.46 8.72
N ASN A 181 10.21 6.42 9.85
CA ASN A 181 9.81 7.10 11.09
C ASN A 181 8.43 6.71 11.65
N GLU A 182 7.89 5.59 11.21
CA GLU A 182 6.66 4.99 11.76
C GLU A 182 7.00 4.14 12.98
N GLN A 183 6.30 4.38 14.09
CA GLN A 183 6.50 3.62 15.32
C GLN A 183 5.59 2.38 15.31
N LEU A 184 6.17 1.21 15.53
CA LEU A 184 5.43 -0.01 15.81
C LEU A 184 5.18 -0.15 17.30
N PHE A 185 3.94 -0.49 17.67
CA PHE A 185 3.53 -0.74 19.06
C PHE A 185 3.40 -2.23 19.35
N GLY A 186 3.12 -3.05 18.33
CA GLY A 186 3.25 -4.50 18.37
C GLY A 186 4.64 -4.97 17.90
N ALA A 187 5.18 -6.00 18.55
CA ALA A 187 6.34 -6.71 18.00
C ALA A 187 5.96 -7.37 16.65
N PRO A 188 6.77 -7.25 15.60
CA PRO A 188 6.49 -7.88 14.31
C PRO A 188 6.32 -9.39 14.44
N LEU A 189 5.39 -9.95 13.67
CA LEU A 189 5.23 -11.39 13.52
C LEU A 189 6.16 -11.90 12.43
N ARG A 190 6.47 -13.20 12.48
CA ARG A 190 7.12 -13.91 11.37
C ARG A 190 6.07 -14.68 10.58
N HIS A 191 6.14 -14.58 9.27
CA HIS A 191 5.28 -15.34 8.36
C HIS A 191 6.12 -15.96 7.24
N THR A 192 5.84 -17.21 6.88
CA THR A 192 6.52 -17.86 5.75
C THR A 192 5.87 -17.44 4.44
N VAL A 193 6.66 -16.93 3.49
CA VAL A 193 6.24 -16.58 2.12
C VAL A 193 7.22 -17.23 1.14
N GLU A 194 6.73 -18.08 0.23
CA GLU A 194 7.58 -18.85 -0.70
C GLU A 194 8.75 -19.58 0.00
N GLY A 195 8.49 -20.13 1.20
CA GLY A 195 9.47 -20.83 2.03
C GLY A 195 10.48 -19.94 2.77
N VAL A 196 10.25 -18.62 2.81
CA VAL A 196 11.14 -17.64 3.46
C VAL A 196 10.38 -16.94 4.58
N GLU A 197 11.01 -16.81 5.74
CA GLU A 197 10.46 -16.00 6.84
C GLU A 197 10.55 -14.51 6.52
N VAL A 198 9.42 -13.81 6.60
CA VAL A 198 9.34 -12.36 6.49
C VAL A 198 8.74 -11.77 7.76
N GLN A 199 9.16 -10.56 8.13
CA GLN A 199 8.52 -9.82 9.21
C GLN A 199 7.25 -9.14 8.69
N VAL A 200 6.14 -9.31 9.41
CA VAL A 200 4.85 -8.68 9.10
C VAL A 200 4.30 -7.98 10.33
N ALA A 201 3.55 -6.90 10.13
CA ALA A 201 2.84 -6.21 11.19
C ALA A 201 1.83 -7.16 11.87
N THR A 202 1.44 -6.90 13.11
CA THR A 202 0.37 -7.69 13.74
C THR A 202 -0.99 -7.32 13.13
N PRO A 203 -2.01 -8.21 13.20
CA PRO A 203 -3.37 -7.84 12.84
C PRO A 203 -3.91 -6.65 13.66
N GLU A 204 -3.51 -6.55 14.93
CA GLU A 204 -3.90 -5.47 15.83
C GLU A 204 -3.34 -4.11 15.39
N GLU A 205 -2.04 -4.05 15.05
CA GLU A 205 -1.39 -2.86 14.50
C GLU A 205 -2.02 -2.47 13.16
N SER A 206 -2.27 -3.45 12.29
CA SER A 206 -2.90 -3.24 10.99
C SER A 206 -4.31 -2.65 11.13
N LEU A 207 -5.10 -3.15 12.09
CA LEU A 207 -6.43 -2.61 12.39
C LEU A 207 -6.33 -1.17 12.91
N ALA A 208 -5.43 -0.91 13.87
CA ALA A 208 -5.25 0.43 14.42
C ALA A 208 -4.90 1.47 13.35
N TRP A 209 -4.02 1.12 12.40
CA TRP A 209 -3.71 2.00 11.27
C TRP A 209 -4.91 2.23 10.35
N LYS A 210 -5.70 1.21 10.03
CA LYS A 210 -6.89 1.36 9.18
C LYS A 210 -7.92 2.29 9.82
N LEU A 211 -8.13 2.15 11.13
CA LEU A 211 -9.00 3.05 11.90
C LEU A 211 -8.45 4.48 11.92
N LEU A 212 -7.14 4.64 12.12
CA LEU A 212 -6.49 5.94 12.07
C LEU A 212 -6.64 6.61 10.68
N TRP A 213 -6.57 5.85 9.59
CA TRP A 213 -6.79 6.35 8.22
C TRP A 213 -8.22 6.79 8.00
N LEU A 214 -9.19 5.92 8.32
CA LEU A 214 -10.62 6.22 8.18
C LEU A 214 -11.10 7.42 9.02
N ALA A 215 -10.44 7.70 10.14
CA ALA A 215 -10.79 8.83 11.00
C ALA A 215 -10.19 10.17 10.54
N ASN A 216 -8.96 10.17 10.00
CA ASN A 216 -8.20 11.42 9.83
C ASN A 216 -7.73 11.73 8.40
N ASP A 217 -7.97 10.85 7.42
CA ASP A 217 -7.58 11.16 6.04
C ASP A 217 -8.50 12.18 5.41
N LEU A 218 -7.92 13.11 4.64
CA LEU A 218 -8.70 14.01 3.78
C LEU A 218 -9.47 13.25 2.68
N TRP A 219 -9.01 12.04 2.32
CA TRP A 219 -9.61 11.20 1.28
C TRP A 219 -9.76 9.73 1.74
N PRO A 220 -10.67 9.44 2.69
CA PRO A 220 -10.88 8.08 3.19
C PRO A 220 -11.32 7.13 2.07
N GLN A 221 -10.60 6.02 1.89
CA GLN A 221 -10.83 5.11 0.76
C GLN A 221 -11.69 3.90 1.16
N GLY A 222 -12.57 3.44 0.26
CA GLY A 222 -13.42 2.27 0.52
C GLY A 222 -12.65 0.98 0.80
N LYS A 223 -11.44 0.83 0.21
CA LYS A 223 -10.54 -0.30 0.52
C LYS A 223 -10.12 -0.33 1.99
N ASP A 224 -9.96 0.82 2.62
CA ASP A 224 -9.52 0.90 4.01
C ASP A 224 -10.66 0.53 4.97
N LEU A 225 -11.91 0.87 4.62
CA LEU A 225 -13.10 0.40 5.32
C LEU A 225 -13.26 -1.12 5.19
N TYR A 226 -13.12 -1.66 3.98
CA TYR A 226 -13.19 -3.10 3.75
C TYR A 226 -12.15 -3.85 4.59
N ASP A 227 -10.88 -3.43 4.49
CA ASP A 227 -9.77 -4.03 5.21
C ASP A 227 -9.98 -3.91 6.74
N ALA A 228 -10.48 -2.78 7.25
CA ALA A 228 -10.80 -2.58 8.67
C ALA A 228 -11.89 -3.54 9.16
N VAL A 229 -12.96 -3.73 8.40
CA VAL A 229 -14.04 -4.68 8.74
C VAL A 229 -13.48 -6.09 8.80
N LEU A 230 -12.69 -6.50 7.79
CA LEU A 230 -12.09 -7.82 7.75
C LEU A 230 -11.17 -8.05 8.95
N LEU A 231 -10.34 -7.07 9.32
CA LEU A 231 -9.46 -7.15 10.49
C LEU A 231 -10.25 -7.19 11.80
N ALA A 232 -11.21 -6.28 12.00
CA ALA A 232 -11.99 -6.18 13.24
C ALA A 232 -12.89 -7.41 13.50
N GLU A 233 -13.36 -8.07 12.44
CA GLU A 233 -14.11 -9.32 12.59
C GLU A 233 -13.24 -10.50 13.04
N ASN A 234 -11.92 -10.42 12.88
CA ASN A 234 -10.99 -11.52 13.18
C ASN A 234 -9.92 -11.16 14.23
N THR A 235 -9.90 -9.92 14.75
CA THR A 235 -8.87 -9.40 15.66
C THR A 235 -9.52 -8.56 16.75
N ARG A 236 -9.03 -8.67 17.99
CA ARG A 236 -9.42 -7.79 19.09
C ARG A 236 -8.33 -6.75 19.34
N LEU A 237 -8.74 -5.52 19.63
CA LEU A 237 -7.82 -4.48 20.10
C LEU A 237 -7.62 -4.65 21.60
N THR A 238 -6.37 -4.74 22.02
CA THR A 238 -5.99 -4.67 23.44
C THR A 238 -6.35 -3.28 23.97
N PRO A 239 -6.90 -3.18 25.20
CA PRO A 239 -7.21 -1.90 25.81
C PRO A 239 -6.04 -0.91 25.74
N GLY A 240 -6.32 0.30 25.27
CA GLY A 240 -5.34 1.38 25.12
C GLY A 240 -4.36 1.24 23.96
N PHE A 241 -4.37 0.15 23.18
CA PHE A 241 -3.50 0.00 22.02
C PHE A 241 -3.79 1.08 20.96
N LEU A 242 -5.07 1.23 20.61
CA LEU A 242 -5.52 2.24 19.65
C LEU A 242 -5.14 3.66 20.10
N GLN A 243 -5.32 3.96 21.40
CA GLN A 243 -4.95 5.26 21.96
C GLN A 243 -3.45 5.54 21.80
N ARG A 244 -2.58 4.56 22.08
CA ARG A 244 -1.13 4.72 21.89
C ARG A 244 -0.77 5.00 20.43
N VAL A 245 -1.38 4.27 19.48
CA VAL A 245 -1.16 4.49 18.05
C VAL A 245 -1.58 5.90 17.63
N PHE A 246 -2.71 6.39 18.13
CA PHE A 246 -3.20 7.74 17.84
C PHE A 246 -2.32 8.82 18.48
N ASP A 247 -1.94 8.67 19.75
CA ASP A 247 -1.10 9.63 20.48
C ASP A 247 0.30 9.78 19.86
N ALA A 248 0.84 8.71 19.29
CA ALA A 248 2.13 8.70 18.60
C ALA A 248 2.19 9.67 17.41
N LYS A 249 1.03 10.09 16.88
CA LYS A 249 0.91 10.87 15.64
C LYS A 249 0.80 12.39 15.86
N GLN A 250 1.16 12.90 17.05
CA GLN A 250 1.19 14.32 17.49
C GLN A 250 0.67 15.39 16.51
N GLY A 251 -0.44 16.06 16.87
CA GLY A 251 -1.02 17.26 16.21
C GLY A 251 -2.42 17.58 16.76
N GLN A 252 -3.10 18.65 16.28
CA GLN A 252 -4.46 19.09 16.69
C GLN A 252 -5.59 18.10 16.31
N TRP A 253 -5.32 16.80 16.37
CA TRP A 253 -6.14 15.71 15.84
C TRP A 253 -6.77 14.89 16.96
N HIS A 254 -7.13 15.58 18.04
CA HIS A 254 -7.62 15.01 19.29
C HIS A 254 -9.00 15.60 19.62
N GLU A 255 -9.96 15.38 18.73
CA GLU A 255 -11.35 15.32 19.17
C GLU A 255 -11.80 13.86 19.06
N SER A 256 -11.32 13.10 20.04
CA SER A 256 -11.96 11.90 20.60
C SER A 256 -12.07 10.66 19.69
N VAL A 257 -11.08 9.78 19.77
CA VAL A 257 -11.39 8.36 20.00
C VAL A 257 -11.87 8.25 21.45
N ASN A 258 -13.06 8.81 21.73
CA ASN A 258 -13.66 8.65 23.05
C ASN A 258 -14.00 7.17 23.21
N THR A 259 -13.55 6.60 24.31
CA THR A 259 -13.81 5.23 24.75
C THR A 259 -15.31 4.94 24.69
N GLY A 260 -15.78 4.40 23.55
CA GLY A 260 -17.19 4.03 23.34
C GLY A 260 -17.68 4.12 21.89
N THR A 261 -17.17 5.05 21.08
CA THR A 261 -17.68 5.27 19.70
C THR A 261 -16.55 5.66 18.76
N PHE A 262 -16.19 4.75 17.84
CA PHE A 262 -15.34 5.09 16.69
C PHE A 262 -16.24 5.64 15.58
N GLU A 263 -16.12 6.93 15.27
CA GLU A 263 -16.83 7.54 14.15
C GLU A 263 -15.96 7.47 12.89
N THR A 264 -16.42 6.75 11.86
CA THR A 264 -15.79 6.82 10.54
C THR A 264 -16.04 8.18 9.90
N ALA A 265 -15.11 8.68 9.08
CA ALA A 265 -15.37 9.87 8.26
C ALA A 265 -16.70 9.77 7.50
N SER A 266 -17.42 10.89 7.42
CA SER A 266 -18.76 10.97 6.81
C SER A 266 -18.77 10.59 5.33
N GLN A 267 -17.67 10.85 4.62
CA GLN A 267 -17.46 10.47 3.23
C GLN A 267 -16.32 9.46 3.13
N VAL A 268 -16.64 8.28 2.62
CA VAL A 268 -15.69 7.22 2.25
C VAL A 268 -15.93 6.91 0.78
N ASP A 269 -14.86 6.80 -0.02
CA ASP A 269 -14.95 6.47 -1.45
C ASP A 269 -15.29 4.98 -1.67
N TRP A 270 -16.49 4.61 -1.24
CA TRP A 270 -17.08 3.29 -1.46
C TRP A 270 -17.39 3.00 -2.93
N PRO A 271 -17.92 3.96 -3.72
CA PRO A 271 -18.20 3.71 -5.13
C PRO A 271 -16.98 3.24 -5.92
N ASN A 272 -15.80 3.84 -5.69
CA ASN A 272 -14.58 3.37 -6.37
C ASN A 272 -14.18 1.96 -5.92
N PHE A 273 -14.32 1.62 -4.62
CA PHE A 273 -14.07 0.26 -4.14
C PHE A 273 -15.00 -0.78 -4.79
N VAL A 274 -16.29 -0.47 -4.93
CA VAL A 274 -17.26 -1.35 -5.61
C VAL A 274 -16.88 -1.57 -7.07
N LEU A 275 -16.42 -0.53 -7.77
CA LEU A 275 -15.99 -0.63 -9.15
C LEU A 275 -14.72 -1.49 -9.31
N GLU A 276 -13.76 -1.35 -8.40
CA GLU A 276 -12.51 -2.12 -8.43
C GLU A 276 -12.69 -3.58 -7.97
N HIS A 277 -13.57 -3.82 -7.00
CA HIS A 277 -13.74 -5.10 -6.32
C HIS A 277 -15.21 -5.51 -6.18
N PRO A 278 -15.96 -5.68 -7.28
CA PRO A 278 -17.41 -5.90 -7.24
C PRO A 278 -17.80 -7.19 -6.50
N THR A 279 -16.96 -8.23 -6.55
CA THR A 279 -17.20 -9.50 -5.85
C THR A 279 -16.99 -9.42 -4.34
N LEU A 280 -16.20 -8.46 -3.86
CA LEU A 280 -15.92 -8.25 -2.43
C LEU A 280 -16.86 -7.23 -1.81
N ALA A 281 -17.32 -6.27 -2.60
CA ALA A 281 -18.16 -5.19 -2.13
C ALA A 281 -19.46 -5.69 -1.50
N GLY A 282 -20.09 -6.75 -2.03
CA GLY A 282 -21.09 -7.60 -1.35
C GLY A 282 -22.27 -6.95 -0.60
N GLY A 283 -22.39 -5.63 -0.63
CA GLY A 283 -23.17 -4.81 0.30
C GLY A 283 -22.87 -3.31 0.16
N THR A 284 -23.56 -2.51 0.97
CA THR A 284 -23.51 -1.04 0.95
C THR A 284 -22.47 -0.46 1.92
N LEU A 285 -22.14 0.82 1.74
CA LEU A 285 -21.29 1.56 2.69
C LEU A 285 -21.83 1.47 4.13
N ASP A 286 -23.13 1.69 4.32
CA ASP A 286 -23.76 1.66 5.64
C ASP A 286 -23.74 0.26 6.27
N GLU A 287 -23.88 -0.79 5.47
CA GLU A 287 -23.73 -2.17 5.94
C GLU A 287 -22.31 -2.47 6.43
N PHE A 288 -21.28 -1.99 5.72
CA PHE A 288 -19.88 -2.16 6.13
C PHE A 288 -19.53 -1.31 7.35
N ARG A 289 -20.04 -0.07 7.47
CA ARG A 289 -19.91 0.74 8.69
C ARG A 289 -20.53 0.04 9.89
N ALA A 290 -21.77 -0.44 9.74
CA ALA A 290 -22.46 -1.15 10.81
C ALA A 290 -21.75 -2.47 11.19
N ARG A 291 -21.11 -3.16 10.24
CA ARG A 291 -20.26 -4.32 10.52
C ARG A 291 -19.03 -3.94 11.33
N LEU A 292 -18.34 -2.86 10.95
CA LEU A 292 -17.17 -2.35 11.67
C LEU A 292 -17.54 -2.00 13.11
N GLU A 293 -18.58 -1.19 13.30
CA GLU A 293 -19.06 -0.80 14.63
C GLU A 293 -19.39 -2.00 15.52
N ARG A 294 -20.16 -2.97 15.00
CA ARG A 294 -20.47 -4.20 15.74
C ARG A 294 -19.21 -5.01 16.07
N ALA A 295 -18.24 -5.05 15.17
CA ALA A 295 -17.00 -5.78 15.41
C ALA A 295 -16.14 -5.12 16.50
N LEU A 296 -16.04 -3.79 16.48
CA LEU A 296 -15.32 -3.02 17.50
C LEU A 296 -15.98 -3.13 18.88
N GLN A 297 -17.33 -3.12 18.94
CA GLN A 297 -18.07 -3.32 20.20
C GLN A 297 -17.85 -4.70 20.84
N ARG A 298 -17.52 -5.74 20.06
CA ARG A 298 -17.18 -7.08 20.60
C ARG A 298 -15.76 -7.16 21.18
N GLY A 299 -14.91 -6.19 20.81
CA GLY A 299 -13.50 -6.14 21.18
C GLY A 299 -13.19 -5.24 22.38
N VAL A 300 -14.16 -4.45 22.85
CA VAL A 300 -14.11 -3.68 24.10
C VAL A 300 -14.66 -4.51 25.26
#